data_AF-A0A7X5UNF2-F1
#
_entry.id   AF-A0A7X5UNF2-F1
#
_cell.length_a   1.000
_cell.length_b   1.000
_cell.length_c   1.000
_cell.angle_alpha   90.00
_cell.angle_beta   90.00
_cell.angle_gamma   90.00
#
_symmetry.space_group_name_H-M   'P 1'
#
loop_
_entity.id
_entity.type
_entity.pdbx_description
1 polymer ?
#
loop_
_entity_poly.entity_id
_entity_poly.type
_entity_poly.pdbx_seq_one_letter_code
_entity_poly.pdbx_strand_id
1 'polypeptide(L)'
;MNELREWTSALCSNLGLDASGVNRADGVSASHDSAGTADMTNIDTADRELIVDLTRCAARTVAAQAGPIAAYLVGIAVGRGLTPAEAAARLDELTLNWPRIDWRD
;
A
#
# COMPACT_ATOMS: atom_id res chain seq x y z
N MET A 1 -13.94 0.79 -16.09
CA MET A 1 -14.59 1.14 -14.79
C MET A 1 -14.69 -0.04 -13.84
N ASN A 2 -14.82 -1.28 -14.34
CA ASN A 2 -14.74 -2.50 -13.50
C ASN A 2 -13.31 -2.76 -12.99
N GLU A 3 -12.29 -2.57 -13.84
CA GLU A 3 -10.87 -2.75 -13.48
C GLU A 3 -10.43 -1.93 -12.27
N LEU A 4 -10.80 -0.65 -12.19
CA LEU A 4 -10.47 0.18 -11.03
C LEU A 4 -11.13 -0.33 -9.75
N ARG A 5 -12.36 -0.86 -9.84
CA ARG A 5 -13.09 -1.41 -8.69
C ARG A 5 -12.49 -2.73 -8.25
N GLU A 6 -12.15 -3.60 -9.20
CA GLU A 6 -11.47 -4.88 -8.96
C GLU A 6 -10.10 -4.66 -8.32
N TRP A 7 -9.32 -3.74 -8.88
CA TRP A 7 -8.02 -3.37 -8.32
C TRP A 7 -8.14 -2.77 -6.91
N THR A 8 -9.10 -1.88 -6.69
CA THR A 8 -9.34 -1.29 -5.36
C THR A 8 -9.73 -2.38 -4.35
N SER A 9 -10.58 -3.33 -4.74
CA SER A 9 -10.96 -4.46 -3.89
C SER A 9 -9.75 -5.34 -3.57
N ALA A 10 -8.92 -5.66 -4.56
CA ALA A 10 -7.71 -6.45 -4.38
C ALA A 10 -6.72 -5.75 -3.44
N LEU A 11 -6.56 -4.42 -3.58
CA LEU A 11 -5.70 -3.62 -2.72
C LEU A 11 -6.21 -3.59 -1.27
N CYS A 12 -7.52 -3.41 -1.07
CA CYS A 12 -8.12 -3.47 0.26
C CYS A 12 -7.87 -4.84 0.92
N SER A 13 -8.05 -5.94 0.20
CA SER A 13 -7.75 -7.29 0.71
C SER A 13 -6.25 -7.47 1.03
N ASN A 14 -5.36 -7.00 0.15
CA ASN A 14 -3.91 -7.13 0.33
C ASN A 14 -3.40 -6.31 1.54
N LEU A 15 -3.97 -5.13 1.76
CA LEU A 15 -3.66 -4.29 2.92
C LEU A 15 -4.34 -4.76 4.22
N GLY A 16 -5.20 -5.79 4.18
CA GLY A 16 -5.97 -6.25 5.34
C GLY A 16 -7.02 -5.23 5.81
N LEU A 17 -7.59 -4.47 4.88
CA LEU A 17 -8.62 -3.46 5.11
C LEU A 17 -10.05 -4.00 4.95
N ASP A 18 -10.21 -5.32 4.96
CA ASP A 18 -11.53 -5.96 4.93
C ASP A 18 -12.33 -5.66 6.22
N ALA A 19 -13.65 -5.55 6.07
CA ALA A 19 -14.56 -5.20 7.18
C ALA A 19 -14.49 -6.19 8.38
N SER A 20 -13.93 -7.38 8.14
CA SER A 20 -13.68 -8.46 9.10
C SER A 20 -12.37 -8.33 9.89
N GLY A 21 -11.45 -7.45 9.50
CA GLY A 21 -10.12 -7.30 10.10
C GLY A 21 -10.07 -6.46 11.39
N VAL A 22 -11.18 -6.35 12.13
CA VAL A 22 -11.17 -5.74 13.46
C VAL A 22 -10.57 -6.76 14.43
N ASN A 23 -9.26 -6.63 14.66
CA ASN A 23 -8.50 -7.31 15.71
C ASN A 23 -7.99 -8.74 15.39
N ARG A 24 -6.92 -8.84 14.59
CA ARG A 24 -5.88 -9.83 14.85
C ARG A 24 -4.58 -9.12 15.19
N ALA A 25 -4.39 -8.91 16.48
CA ALA A 25 -3.05 -8.85 17.06
C ALA A 25 -2.42 -10.25 16.94
N ASP A 26 -2.16 -10.72 15.71
CA ASP A 26 -1.22 -11.82 15.49
C ASP A 26 0.07 -11.17 15.01
N GLY A 27 1.03 -11.11 15.93
CA GLY A 27 2.36 -10.58 15.67
C GLY A 27 3.02 -11.37 14.55
N VAL A 28 3.07 -10.78 13.35
CA VAL A 28 4.06 -11.19 12.36
C VAL A 28 5.39 -10.63 12.82
N SER A 29 6.31 -11.55 13.05
CA SER A 29 7.71 -11.31 13.35
C SER A 29 8.36 -10.48 12.25
N ALA A 30 8.35 -9.16 12.42
CA ALA A 30 9.34 -8.30 11.78
C ALA A 30 10.66 -8.50 12.52
N SER A 31 11.39 -9.56 12.16
CA SER A 31 12.82 -9.64 12.43
C SER A 31 13.52 -8.61 11.54
N HIS A 32 13.48 -7.36 11.97
CA HIS A 32 14.51 -6.38 11.66
C HIS A 32 15.33 -6.19 12.93
N ASP A 33 16.51 -6.82 12.94
CA ASP A 33 17.62 -6.33 13.74
C ASP A 33 17.84 -4.87 13.34
N SER A 34 17.57 -3.94 14.26
CA SER A 34 18.31 -2.70 14.43
C SER A 34 17.86 -2.01 15.71
N ALA A 35 18.80 -1.88 16.63
CA ALA A 35 18.71 -1.03 17.80
C ALA A 35 18.35 0.40 17.39
N GLY A 36 17.26 0.92 17.94
CA GLY A 36 16.81 2.27 17.66
C GLY A 36 15.67 2.68 18.57
N THR A 37 15.98 2.91 19.85
CA THR A 37 15.11 3.71 20.73
C THR A 37 15.17 5.16 20.25
N ALA A 38 14.44 5.52 19.20
CA ALA A 38 14.36 6.90 18.73
C ALA A 38 13.06 7.20 17.98
N ASP A 39 12.37 8.22 18.50
CA ASP A 39 11.53 9.19 17.79
C ASP A 39 10.20 8.72 17.16
N MET A 40 9.15 8.78 17.96
CA MET A 40 7.75 8.48 17.60
C MET A 40 7.10 9.55 16.67
N THR A 41 7.87 10.44 16.04
CA THR A 41 7.31 11.65 15.39
C THR A 41 7.91 12.07 14.05
N ASN A 42 8.88 11.35 13.48
CA ASN A 42 9.39 11.69 12.16
C ASN A 42 8.96 10.63 11.15
N ILE A 43 7.99 10.95 10.28
CA ILE A 43 7.83 10.18 9.04
C ILE A 43 9.14 10.39 8.29
N ASP A 44 9.97 9.36 8.23
CA ASP A 44 11.20 9.39 7.45
C ASP A 44 10.86 9.87 6.03
N THR A 45 11.48 10.96 5.58
CA THR A 45 11.21 11.55 4.26
C THR A 45 11.30 10.51 3.14
N ALA A 46 12.18 9.51 3.31
CA ALA A 46 12.33 8.36 2.43
C ALA A 46 11.07 7.50 2.33
N ASP A 47 10.39 7.20 3.44
CA ASP A 47 9.14 6.43 3.46
C ASP A 47 8.02 7.18 2.75
N ARG A 48 7.96 8.51 2.93
CA ARG A 48 7.01 9.36 2.21
C ARG A 48 7.28 9.35 0.71
N GLU A 49 8.53 9.51 0.30
CA GLU A 49 8.92 9.47 -1.11
C GLU A 49 8.57 8.13 -1.76
N LEU A 50 8.84 7.03 -1.07
CA LEU A 50 8.47 5.68 -1.49
C LEU A 50 6.96 5.56 -1.73
N ILE A 51 6.13 5.99 -0.78
CA ILE A 51 4.67 5.93 -0.92
C ILE A 51 4.20 6.78 -2.11
N VAL A 52 4.75 7.99 -2.28
CA VAL A 52 4.38 8.87 -3.40
C VAL A 52 4.77 8.25 -4.75
N ASP A 53 5.93 7.61 -4.84
CA ASP A 53 6.36 6.98 -6.08
C ASP A 53 5.55 5.75 -6.44
N LEU A 54 5.13 4.95 -5.45
CA LEU A 54 4.28 3.79 -5.67
C LEU A 54 2.84 4.17 -6.03
N THR A 55 2.29 5.20 -5.40
CA THR A 55 0.97 5.74 -5.79
C THR A 55 1.01 6.29 -7.21
N ARG A 56 2.10 6.94 -7.60
CA ARG A 56 2.34 7.36 -8.99
C ARG A 56 2.51 6.16 -9.93
N CYS A 57 3.12 5.06 -9.48
CA CYS A 57 3.23 3.81 -10.23
C CYS A 57 1.83 3.22 -10.53
N ALA A 58 0.99 3.07 -9.50
CA ALA A 58 -0.38 2.61 -9.64
C ALA A 58 -1.18 3.47 -10.63
N ALA A 59 -1.01 4.79 -10.60
CA ALA A 59 -1.67 5.70 -11.52
C ALA A 59 -1.32 5.46 -13.01
N ARG A 60 -0.08 5.01 -13.28
CA ARG A 60 0.40 4.69 -14.64
C ARG A 60 0.02 3.29 -15.09
N THR A 61 -0.04 2.34 -14.16
CA THR A 61 -0.24 0.92 -14.48
C THR A 61 -1.72 0.52 -14.54
N VAL A 62 -2.56 1.12 -13.69
CA VAL A 62 -3.96 0.70 -13.50
C VAL A 62 -4.94 1.69 -14.09
N ALA A 63 -4.90 2.95 -13.65
CA ALA A 63 -5.72 4.05 -14.17
C ALA A 63 -5.28 5.35 -13.49
N ALA A 64 -5.50 6.50 -14.11
CA ALA A 64 -5.16 7.80 -13.53
C ALA A 64 -5.73 8.00 -12.10
N GLN A 65 -6.91 7.43 -11.81
CA GLN A 65 -7.57 7.50 -10.51
C GLN A 65 -6.95 6.58 -9.45
N ALA A 66 -6.14 5.59 -9.84
CA ALA A 66 -5.53 4.64 -8.90
C ALA A 66 -4.51 5.31 -7.95
N GLY A 67 -3.86 6.40 -8.38
CA GLY A 67 -2.90 7.14 -7.56
C GLY A 67 -3.50 7.70 -6.25
N PRO A 68 -4.51 8.58 -6.31
CA PRO A 68 -5.13 9.11 -5.08
C PRO A 68 -5.83 8.03 -4.24
N ILE A 69 -6.37 6.98 -4.86
CA ILE A 69 -6.99 5.85 -4.14
C ILE A 69 -5.94 5.05 -3.36
N ALA A 70 -4.80 4.70 -3.98
CA ALA A 70 -3.70 4.04 -3.28
C ALA A 70 -3.18 4.90 -2.11
N ALA A 71 -3.00 6.19 -2.32
CA ALA A 71 -2.47 7.09 -1.29
C ALA A 71 -3.37 7.08 -0.04
N TYR A 72 -4.68 7.12 -0.25
CA TYR A 72 -5.67 7.06 0.83
C TYR A 72 -5.66 5.71 1.56
N LEU A 73 -5.67 4.59 0.84
CA LEU A 73 -5.72 3.25 1.43
C LEU A 73 -4.42 2.88 2.16
N VAL A 74 -3.26 3.22 1.59
CA VAL A 74 -1.96 3.07 2.26
C VAL A 74 -1.92 3.91 3.53
N GLY A 75 -2.39 5.16 3.49
CA GLY A 75 -2.49 6.01 4.69
C GLY A 75 -3.37 5.41 5.78
N ILE A 76 -4.51 4.80 5.42
CA ILE A 76 -5.34 4.06 6.38
C ILE A 76 -4.59 2.87 6.95
N ALA A 77 -3.93 2.05 6.12
CA ALA A 77 -3.20 0.87 6.58
C ALA A 77 -2.09 1.25 7.57
N VAL A 78 -1.33 2.30 7.26
CA VAL A 78 -0.29 2.84 8.16
C VAL A 78 -0.90 3.36 9.46
N GLY A 79 -2.01 4.11 9.39
CA GLY A 79 -2.75 4.57 10.57
C GLY A 79 -3.31 3.43 11.43
N ARG A 80 -3.43 2.21 10.90
CA ARG A 80 -3.84 0.99 11.63
C ARG A 80 -2.66 0.19 12.19
N GLY A 81 -1.43 0.63 11.98
CA GLY A 81 -0.22 0.02 12.54
C GLY A 81 0.65 -0.75 11.54
N LEU A 82 0.31 -0.76 10.26
CA LEU A 82 1.20 -1.28 9.22
C LEU A 82 2.39 -0.33 9.05
N THR A 83 3.61 -0.85 8.83
CA THR A 83 4.74 0.03 8.55
C THR A 83 4.62 0.64 7.14
N PRO A 84 5.11 1.87 6.90
CA PRO A 84 5.11 2.48 5.56
C PRO A 84 5.77 1.59 4.50
N ALA A 85 6.92 0.99 4.84
CA ALA A 85 7.66 0.08 3.96
C ALA A 85 6.87 -1.19 3.62
N GLU A 86 6.14 -1.75 4.58
CA GLU A 86 5.31 -2.94 4.34
C GLU A 86 4.07 -2.62 3.50
N ALA A 87 3.39 -1.51 3.77
CA ALA A 87 2.26 -1.06 2.95
C ALA A 87 2.70 -0.79 1.49
N ALA A 88 3.88 -0.19 1.33
CA ALA A 88 4.54 0.04 0.05
C ALA A 88 4.83 -1.27 -0.69
N ALA A 89 5.47 -2.25 -0.02
CA ALA A 89 5.79 -3.55 -0.64
C ALA A 89 4.54 -4.28 -1.15
N ARG A 90 3.45 -4.28 -0.36
CA ARG A 90 2.18 -4.90 -0.76
C ARG A 90 1.53 -4.19 -1.96
N LEU A 91 1.58 -2.87 -2.00
CA LEU A 91 1.09 -2.09 -3.15
C LEU A 91 1.92 -2.38 -4.41
N ASP A 92 3.24 -2.45 -4.29
CA ASP A 92 4.14 -2.73 -5.40
C ASP A 92 3.90 -4.12 -5.98
N GLU A 93 3.84 -5.14 -5.12
CA GLU A 93 3.55 -6.52 -5.54
C GLU A 93 2.22 -6.63 -6.31
N LEU A 94 1.15 -6.00 -5.80
CA LEU A 94 -0.14 -5.98 -6.50
C LEU A 94 -0.03 -5.28 -7.86
N THR A 95 0.70 -4.17 -7.91
CA THR A 95 0.83 -3.35 -9.13
C THR A 95 1.67 -4.07 -10.18
N LEU A 96 2.73 -4.79 -9.78
CA LEU A 96 3.57 -5.60 -10.67
C LEU A 96 2.80 -6.78 -11.28
N ASN A 97 1.92 -7.40 -10.50
CA ASN A 97 1.12 -8.54 -10.90
C ASN A 97 -0.20 -8.17 -11.58
N TRP A 98 -0.52 -6.88 -11.69
CA TRP A 98 -1.74 -6.43 -12.34
C TRP A 98 -1.65 -6.55 -13.87
N PRO A 99 -2.69 -7.02 -14.56
CA PRO A 99 -2.71 -7.06 -16.02
C PRO A 99 -2.40 -5.66 -16.56
N ARG A 100 -1.30 -5.54 -17.30
CA ARG A 100 -0.87 -4.26 -17.85
C ARG A 100 -1.91 -3.85 -18.88
N ILE A 101 -2.39 -2.61 -18.80
CA ILE A 101 -3.22 -2.02 -19.86
C ILE A 101 -2.44 -2.12 -21.17
N ASP A 102 -2.91 -2.97 -22.09
CA ASP A 102 -2.53 -2.87 -23.49
C ASP A 102 -3.45 -1.83 -24.12
N TRP A 103 -2.93 -0.63 -24.37
CA TRP A 103 -3.68 0.47 -24.97
C TRP A 103 -3.98 0.23 -26.46
N ARG A 104 -3.53 -0.92 -27.02
CA ARG A 104 -3.78 -1.32 -28.40
C ARG A 104 -5.13 -2.02 -28.63
N ASP A 105 -5.90 -2.31 -27.59
CA ASP A 105 -7.31 -2.75 -27.69
C ASP A 105 -8.29 -1.62 -27.37
#